data_AF-A0A1V8TAH7-F1
#
_entry.id   AF-A0A1V8TAH7-F1
#
_cell.length_a   1.000
_cell.length_b   1.000
_cell.length_c   1.000
_cell.angle_alpha   90.00
_cell.angle_beta   90.00
_cell.angle_gamma   90.00
#
_symmetry.space_group_name_H-M   'P 1'
#
loop_
_entity.id
_entity.type
_entity.pdbx_description
1 polymer ?
#
loop_
_entity_poly.entity_id
_entity_poly.type
_entity_poly.pdbx_seq_one_letter_code
_entity_poly.pdbx_strand_id
1 'polypeptide(L)'
;MARATGRYPILDPIDQGTIDTTDLAAIAAWHVLQGFLSALSQLDPQNDKIVSGDIKGVALNFNTLGIGNGLIDEYIQAPYHPEFAVNNTYGIKSINDTVYNHARFALNMINGCLEQITACRAAAADGGYNASTPISSPSLPATFILCSEAQDMCRDNVEGPYYSYSGRGTYDIRHPKKEPTPPNYFVDYLDQAFVQNAIGVDLNYTKANEDVTYAFQSTGDWVFPNFREDLEYLLDRGLRVSLYYGDADYLCNWFGGEAVSLAVNYTHAAELAAAG
;
A
#
# COMPACT_ATOMS: atom_id res chain seq x y z
N MET A 1 15.04 -29.58 -16.39
CA MET A 1 14.87 -28.12 -16.23
C MET A 1 13.73 -27.70 -17.13
N ALA A 2 12.61 -27.27 -16.58
CA ALA A 2 11.51 -26.71 -17.37
C ALA A 2 12.04 -25.45 -18.07
N ARG A 3 12.07 -25.44 -19.41
CA ARG A 3 12.31 -24.22 -20.20
C ARG A 3 11.04 -23.40 -20.17
N ALA A 4 10.78 -22.73 -19.06
CA ALA A 4 9.71 -21.74 -18.97
C ALA A 4 10.01 -20.63 -19.97
N THR A 5 9.19 -20.49 -21.01
CA THR A 5 9.25 -19.37 -21.96
C THR A 5 8.08 -18.44 -21.66
N GLY A 6 8.28 -17.53 -20.70
CA GLY A 6 7.41 -16.38 -20.47
C GLY A 6 8.05 -15.10 -21.03
N ARG A 7 7.26 -14.08 -21.35
CA ARG A 7 7.77 -12.72 -21.47
C ARG A 7 8.00 -12.20 -20.06
N TYR A 8 9.26 -12.02 -19.68
CA TYR A 8 9.58 -11.16 -18.55
C TYR A 8 9.19 -9.72 -18.91
N PRO A 9 8.75 -8.90 -17.93
CA PRO A 9 8.79 -7.47 -18.15
C PRO A 9 10.22 -7.11 -18.47
N ILE A 10 10.44 -6.34 -19.54
CA ILE A 10 11.54 -5.39 -19.51
C ILE A 10 10.99 -4.20 -18.70
N LEU A 11 10.79 -4.43 -17.40
CA LEU A 11 11.05 -3.39 -16.43
C LEU A 11 12.53 -3.60 -16.24
N ASP A 12 13.32 -2.83 -16.97
CA ASP A 12 14.74 -2.85 -16.72
C ASP A 12 14.87 -2.23 -15.32
N PRO A 13 15.25 -2.98 -14.25
CA PRO A 13 15.62 -2.37 -12.98
C PRO A 13 16.83 -1.43 -13.14
N ILE A 14 17.35 -1.31 -14.37
CA ILE A 14 18.41 -0.45 -14.87
C ILE A 14 17.88 0.48 -15.99
N ASP A 15 16.55 0.65 -16.20
CA ASP A 15 16.03 1.65 -17.14
C ASP A 15 16.34 3.03 -16.54
N GLN A 16 17.55 3.50 -16.81
CA GLN A 16 18.10 4.73 -16.28
C GLN A 16 17.14 5.87 -16.64
N GLY A 17 16.36 6.32 -15.66
CA GLY A 17 15.39 7.39 -15.81
C GLY A 17 13.94 7.05 -15.48
N THR A 18 13.59 5.80 -15.13
CA THR A 18 12.28 5.49 -14.54
C THR A 18 12.38 5.36 -13.02
N ILE A 19 11.47 6.02 -12.29
CA ILE A 19 11.41 5.97 -10.83
C ILE A 19 10.34 4.94 -10.44
N ASP A 20 10.69 4.03 -9.53
CA ASP A 20 9.78 3.00 -9.04
C ASP A 20 8.51 3.61 -8.41
N THR A 21 7.35 3.10 -8.83
CA THR A 21 6.01 3.48 -8.34
C THR A 21 5.14 2.24 -8.16
N THR A 22 3.98 2.38 -7.52
CA THR A 22 3.02 1.27 -7.38
C THR A 22 2.59 0.70 -8.73
N ASP A 23 2.39 1.53 -9.77
CA ASP A 23 2.00 1.07 -11.10
C ASP A 23 3.05 0.12 -11.71
N LEU A 24 4.33 0.50 -11.64
CA LEU A 24 5.43 -0.31 -12.16
C LEU A 24 5.60 -1.60 -11.34
N ALA A 25 5.47 -1.50 -10.02
CA ALA A 25 5.53 -2.66 -9.12
C ALA A 25 4.38 -3.65 -9.40
N ALA A 26 3.16 -3.18 -9.67
CA ALA A 26 2.03 -4.03 -10.01
C ALA A 26 2.24 -4.79 -11.33
N ILE A 27 2.80 -4.12 -12.36
CA ILE A 27 3.17 -4.75 -13.62
C ILE A 27 4.28 -5.80 -13.41
N ALA A 28 5.30 -5.49 -12.59
CA ALA A 28 6.36 -6.44 -12.26
C ALA A 28 5.78 -7.69 -11.58
N ALA A 29 4.96 -7.51 -10.56
CA ALA A 29 4.33 -8.59 -9.81
C ALA A 29 3.46 -9.48 -10.71
N TRP A 30 2.70 -8.87 -11.63
CA TRP A 30 1.89 -9.60 -12.60
C TRP A 30 2.74 -10.53 -13.48
N HIS A 31 3.84 -10.03 -14.04
CA HIS A 31 4.67 -10.86 -14.90
C HIS A 31 5.43 -11.95 -14.12
N VAL A 32 5.85 -11.69 -12.88
CA VAL A 32 6.44 -12.72 -12.01
C VAL A 32 5.42 -13.84 -11.76
N LEU A 33 4.16 -13.49 -11.48
CA LEU A 33 3.08 -14.47 -11.33
C LEU A 33 2.88 -15.30 -12.61
N GLN A 34 2.85 -14.66 -13.78
CA GLN A 34 2.76 -15.37 -15.06
C GLN A 34 3.95 -16.31 -15.29
N GLY A 35 5.16 -15.85 -14.98
CA GLY A 35 6.39 -16.65 -15.03
C GLY A 35 6.29 -17.88 -14.13
N PHE A 36 5.85 -17.69 -12.88
CA PHE A 36 5.68 -18.77 -11.91
C PHE A 36 4.65 -19.82 -12.36
N LEU A 37 3.46 -19.39 -12.80
CA LEU A 37 2.41 -20.28 -13.30
C LEU A 37 2.87 -21.06 -14.55
N SER A 38 3.65 -20.43 -15.44
CA SER A 38 4.15 -21.09 -16.65
C SER A 38 5.33 -22.04 -16.42
N ALA A 39 6.14 -21.80 -15.38
CA ALA A 39 7.31 -22.63 -15.07
C ALA A 39 6.95 -23.98 -14.44
N LEU A 40 5.75 -24.07 -13.86
CA LEU A 40 5.24 -25.25 -13.18
C LEU A 40 3.96 -25.70 -13.89
N SER A 41 4.05 -26.65 -14.82
CA SER A 41 2.90 -27.12 -15.62
C SER A 41 1.71 -27.62 -14.77
N GLN A 42 1.96 -28.05 -13.53
CA GLN A 42 0.92 -28.41 -12.57
C GLN A 42 0.13 -27.21 -12.00
N LEU A 43 0.65 -25.99 -12.15
CA LEU A 43 0.02 -24.73 -11.76
C LEU A 43 -0.52 -23.94 -12.96
N ASP A 44 -0.28 -24.40 -14.20
CA ASP A 44 -0.93 -23.84 -15.38
C ASP A 44 -2.45 -24.00 -15.19
N PRO A 45 -3.21 -22.89 -15.14
CA PRO A 45 -4.63 -22.93 -14.82
C PRO A 45 -5.42 -23.77 -15.82
N GLN A 46 -4.97 -23.88 -17.08
CA GLN A 46 -5.63 -24.65 -18.15
C GLN A 46 -7.16 -24.44 -18.18
N ASN A 47 -7.62 -23.24 -17.82
CA ASN A 47 -9.04 -22.92 -17.62
C ASN A 47 -9.86 -23.28 -18.87
N ASP A 48 -9.32 -23.03 -20.05
CA ASP A 48 -9.98 -23.37 -21.33
C ASP A 48 -10.25 -24.88 -21.46
N LYS A 49 -9.33 -25.73 -21.02
CA LYS A 49 -9.47 -27.20 -21.06
C LYS A 49 -10.42 -27.71 -19.97
N ILE A 50 -10.50 -27.01 -18.84
CA ILE A 50 -11.47 -27.31 -17.78
C ILE A 50 -12.88 -26.97 -18.29
N VAL A 51 -13.04 -25.81 -18.93
CA VAL A 51 -14.32 -25.32 -19.47
C VAL A 51 -14.78 -26.16 -20.67
N SER A 52 -13.87 -26.59 -21.55
CA SER A 52 -14.20 -27.48 -22.68
C SER A 52 -14.52 -28.92 -22.25
N GLY A 53 -14.20 -29.29 -21.02
CA GLY A 53 -14.37 -30.65 -20.49
C GLY A 53 -13.24 -31.62 -20.85
N ASP A 54 -12.16 -31.14 -21.48
CA ASP A 54 -10.99 -31.95 -21.86
C ASP A 54 -10.21 -32.47 -20.63
N ILE A 55 -10.22 -31.71 -19.53
CA ILE A 55 -9.65 -32.12 -18.24
C ILE A 55 -10.64 -31.88 -17.11
N LYS A 56 -10.61 -32.75 -16.08
CA LYS A 56 -11.35 -32.52 -14.84
C LYS A 56 -10.59 -31.51 -13.98
N GLY A 57 -11.24 -30.41 -13.61
CA GLY A 57 -10.68 -29.40 -12.72
C GLY A 57 -11.71 -28.39 -12.27
N VAL A 58 -11.30 -27.48 -11.38
CA VAL A 58 -12.04 -26.27 -11.03
C VAL A 58 -11.28 -25.10 -11.64
N ALA A 59 -11.94 -24.31 -12.49
CA ALA A 59 -11.31 -23.15 -13.11
C ALA A 59 -10.84 -22.17 -12.03
N LEU A 60 -9.57 -21.74 -12.13
CA LEU A 60 -9.02 -20.75 -11.23
C LEU A 60 -9.59 -19.38 -11.59
N ASN A 61 -10.38 -18.81 -10.68
CA ASN A 61 -11.02 -17.50 -10.85
C ASN A 61 -10.66 -16.61 -9.66
N PHE A 62 -10.12 -15.42 -9.94
CA PHE A 62 -9.93 -14.40 -8.92
C PHE A 62 -11.29 -13.85 -8.48
N ASN A 63 -11.69 -14.15 -7.26
CA ASN A 63 -13.04 -13.88 -6.76
C ASN A 63 -13.09 -13.01 -5.49
N THR A 64 -11.98 -12.93 -4.76
CA THR A 64 -11.91 -12.28 -3.45
C THR A 64 -10.55 -11.60 -3.29
N LEU A 65 -10.56 -10.35 -2.86
CA LEU A 65 -9.40 -9.59 -2.45
C LEU A 65 -9.49 -9.34 -0.94
N GLY A 66 -8.48 -9.75 -0.19
CA GLY A 66 -8.36 -9.43 1.23
C GLY A 66 -7.22 -8.43 1.44
N ILE A 67 -7.50 -7.32 2.13
CA ILE A 67 -6.49 -6.32 2.47
C ILE A 67 -6.46 -6.14 3.98
N GLY A 68 -5.33 -6.46 4.58
CA GLY A 68 -5.07 -6.30 6.00
C GLY A 68 -4.33 -5.01 6.28
N ASN A 69 -4.83 -4.17 7.20
CA ASN A 69 -4.15 -2.94 7.64
C ASN A 69 -3.64 -2.10 6.45
N GLY A 70 -4.51 -1.85 5.47
CA GLY A 70 -4.14 -1.17 4.23
C GLY A 70 -4.13 0.35 4.34
N LEU A 71 -3.19 0.99 3.63
CA LEU A 71 -3.27 2.39 3.22
C LEU A 71 -3.86 2.43 1.81
N ILE A 72 -5.13 2.86 1.70
CA ILE A 72 -5.94 2.81 0.47
C ILE A 72 -6.16 4.22 -0.09
N ASP A 73 -6.55 5.15 0.77
CA ASP A 73 -6.79 6.54 0.41
C ASP A 73 -6.33 7.44 1.55
N GLU A 74 -5.16 8.07 1.39
CA GLU A 74 -4.56 8.92 2.42
C GLU A 74 -5.39 10.19 2.71
N TYR A 75 -6.17 10.70 1.74
CA TYR A 75 -7.08 11.83 2.03
C TYR A 75 -8.13 11.43 3.07
N ILE A 76 -8.61 10.19 3.00
CA ILE A 76 -9.59 9.64 3.94
C ILE A 76 -8.92 9.20 5.24
N GLN A 77 -7.72 8.64 5.18
CA GLN A 77 -7.05 8.03 6.33
C GLN A 77 -6.24 9.01 7.18
N ALA A 78 -5.59 10.02 6.58
CA ALA A 78 -4.75 11.00 7.28
C ALA A 78 -5.44 11.65 8.50
N PRO A 79 -6.75 12.01 8.46
CA PRO A 79 -7.45 12.56 9.61
C PRO A 79 -7.44 11.68 10.86
N TYR A 80 -7.30 10.36 10.70
CA TYR A 80 -7.40 9.41 11.78
C TYR A 80 -6.07 9.12 12.49
N HIS A 81 -4.92 9.55 11.95
CA HIS A 81 -3.64 9.48 12.67
C HIS A 81 -3.67 10.21 14.02
N PRO A 82 -3.98 11.53 14.09
CA PRO A 82 -4.03 12.23 15.37
C PRO A 82 -5.13 11.70 16.30
N GLU A 83 -6.28 11.30 15.75
CA GLU A 83 -7.40 10.77 16.54
C GLU A 83 -7.03 9.44 17.22
N PHE A 84 -6.48 8.50 16.45
CA PHE A 84 -6.11 7.20 16.96
C PHE A 84 -4.95 7.29 17.97
N ALA A 85 -4.05 8.28 17.81
CA ALA A 85 -2.96 8.51 18.75
C ALA A 85 -3.44 8.88 20.18
N VAL A 86 -4.62 9.48 20.32
CA VAL A 86 -5.13 9.94 21.63
C VAL A 86 -6.42 9.26 22.08
N ASN A 87 -7.18 8.69 21.15
CA ASN A 87 -8.51 8.13 21.37
C ASN A 87 -8.69 6.77 20.69
N ASN A 88 -7.76 5.84 20.91
CA ASN A 88 -7.86 4.45 20.43
C ASN A 88 -8.67 3.56 21.37
N THR A 89 -8.99 2.36 20.88
CA THR A 89 -9.70 1.27 21.57
C THR A 89 -9.11 0.90 22.95
N TYR A 90 -7.84 1.22 23.20
CA TYR A 90 -7.11 0.85 24.41
C TYR A 90 -7.04 1.97 25.46
N GLY A 91 -7.61 3.15 25.19
CA GLY A 91 -7.54 4.31 26.09
C GLY A 91 -6.11 4.86 26.26
N ILE A 92 -5.21 4.55 25.32
CA ILE A 92 -3.83 5.01 25.36
C ILE A 92 -3.75 6.41 24.76
N LYS A 93 -3.45 7.41 25.58
CA LYS A 93 -3.07 8.74 25.10
C LYS A 93 -1.57 8.75 24.82
N SER A 94 -1.20 8.44 23.58
CA SER A 94 0.20 8.24 23.19
C SER A 94 0.96 9.55 22.98
N ILE A 95 0.28 10.61 22.52
CA ILE A 95 0.84 11.96 22.36
C ILE A 95 0.09 12.96 23.26
N ASN A 96 0.76 14.07 23.63
CA ASN A 96 0.14 15.12 24.43
C ASN A 96 -0.74 16.07 23.59
N ASP A 97 -1.52 16.94 24.24
CA ASP A 97 -2.46 17.84 23.57
C ASP A 97 -1.78 18.84 22.62
N THR A 98 -0.57 19.29 22.93
CA THR A 98 0.19 20.19 22.04
C THR A 98 0.54 19.49 20.73
N VAL A 99 1.01 18.25 20.79
CA VAL A 99 1.37 17.45 19.61
C VAL A 99 0.12 17.08 18.80
N TYR A 100 -0.95 16.66 19.47
CA TYR A 100 -2.24 16.39 18.83
C TYR A 100 -2.79 17.62 18.09
N ASN A 101 -2.81 18.78 18.75
CA ASN A 101 -3.31 20.03 18.15
C ASN A 101 -2.45 20.48 16.96
N HIS A 102 -1.13 20.26 17.02
CA HIS A 102 -0.24 20.53 15.88
C HIS A 102 -0.60 19.65 14.68
N ALA A 103 -0.72 18.34 14.86
CA ALA A 103 -1.06 17.42 13.77
C ALA A 103 -2.44 17.74 13.15
N ARG A 104 -3.44 18.05 13.99
CA ARG A 104 -4.77 18.51 13.54
C ARG A 104 -4.72 19.82 12.77
N PHE A 105 -3.86 20.75 13.19
CA PHE A 105 -3.65 22.01 12.48
C PHE A 105 -2.97 21.79 11.13
N ALA A 106 -1.86 21.05 11.09
CA ALA A 106 -1.13 20.73 9.86
C ALA A 106 -1.98 19.97 8.83
N LEU A 107 -2.92 19.15 9.32
CA LEU A 107 -3.88 18.44 8.48
C LEU A 107 -4.83 19.39 7.71
N ASN A 108 -5.30 20.45 8.37
CA ASN A 108 -6.43 21.28 7.90
C ASN A 108 -6.07 22.73 7.54
N MET A 109 -4.86 23.19 7.85
CA MET A 109 -4.45 24.56 7.56
C MET A 109 -4.42 24.82 6.05
N ILE A 110 -4.42 26.10 5.65
CA ILE A 110 -4.20 26.47 4.25
C ILE A 110 -2.84 25.91 3.83
N ASN A 111 -2.82 25.27 2.66
CA ASN A 111 -1.69 24.50 2.16
C ASN A 111 -1.24 23.37 3.13
N GLY A 112 -2.16 22.83 3.92
CA GLY A 112 -1.96 21.67 4.78
C GLY A 112 -2.14 20.35 4.03
N CYS A 113 -2.03 19.24 4.75
CA CYS A 113 -2.02 17.90 4.16
C CYS A 113 -3.21 17.64 3.21
N LEU A 114 -4.47 17.85 3.66
CA LEU A 114 -5.64 17.54 2.83
C LEU A 114 -5.75 18.43 1.57
N GLU A 115 -5.36 19.70 1.67
CA GLU A 115 -5.37 20.62 0.54
C GLU A 115 -4.29 20.24 -0.48
N GLN A 116 -3.09 19.87 -0.02
CA GLN A 116 -2.02 19.43 -0.91
C GLN A 116 -2.33 18.09 -1.59
N ILE A 117 -2.94 17.12 -0.88
CA ILE A 117 -3.43 15.88 -1.53
C ILE A 117 -4.47 16.22 -2.61
N THR A 118 -5.37 17.17 -2.35
CA THR A 118 -6.37 17.61 -3.33
C THR A 118 -5.70 18.21 -4.57
N ALA A 119 -4.68 19.05 -4.40
CA ALA A 119 -3.92 19.65 -5.49
C ALA A 119 -3.17 18.58 -6.32
N CYS A 120 -2.54 17.61 -5.66
CA CYS A 120 -1.92 16.45 -6.28
C CYS A 120 -2.91 15.67 -7.17
N ARG A 121 -4.10 15.33 -6.64
CA ARG A 121 -5.16 14.64 -7.39
C ARG A 121 -5.65 15.44 -8.59
N ALA A 122 -5.86 16.74 -8.42
CA ALA A 122 -6.29 17.62 -9.52
C ALA A 122 -5.25 17.66 -10.64
N ALA A 123 -3.97 17.80 -10.29
CA ALA A 123 -2.88 17.77 -11.27
C ALA A 123 -2.76 16.43 -11.99
N ALA A 124 -2.99 15.30 -11.30
CA ALA A 124 -3.02 13.97 -11.91
C ALA A 124 -4.16 13.85 -12.93
N ALA A 125 -5.36 14.30 -12.56
CA ALA A 125 -6.53 14.27 -13.44
C ALA A 125 -6.32 15.16 -14.68
N ASP A 126 -5.85 16.40 -14.49
CA ASP A 126 -5.61 17.35 -15.59
C ASP A 126 -4.48 16.89 -16.52
N GLY A 127 -3.47 16.22 -15.95
CA GLY A 127 -2.34 15.67 -16.71
C GLY A 127 -2.66 14.39 -17.47
N GLY A 128 -3.78 13.73 -17.20
CA GLY A 128 -4.18 12.47 -17.85
C GLY A 128 -3.46 11.25 -17.29
N TYR A 129 -3.17 11.23 -15.98
CA TYR A 129 -2.70 10.04 -15.27
C TYR A 129 -3.60 8.82 -15.55
N ASN A 130 -2.97 7.67 -15.80
CA ASN A 130 -3.65 6.38 -15.97
C ASN A 130 -2.61 5.24 -15.90
N ALA A 131 -3.05 3.98 -15.97
CA ALA A 131 -2.18 2.81 -15.90
C ALA A 131 -1.06 2.74 -16.98
N SER A 132 -1.19 3.47 -18.10
CA SER A 132 -0.15 3.59 -19.13
C SER A 132 0.70 4.88 -19.01
N THR A 133 0.31 5.80 -18.11
CA THR A 133 1.00 7.07 -17.84
C THR A 133 1.16 7.21 -16.31
N PRO A 134 2.15 6.53 -15.70
CA PRO A 134 2.35 6.55 -14.25
C PRO A 134 2.73 7.95 -13.77
N ILE A 135 2.59 8.21 -12.46
CA ILE A 135 2.90 9.52 -11.86
C ILE A 135 4.35 9.97 -12.07
N SER A 136 5.29 9.02 -12.16
CA SER A 136 6.69 9.27 -12.46
C SER A 136 6.98 9.58 -13.94
N SER A 137 5.95 9.58 -14.80
CA SER A 137 6.10 9.88 -16.22
C SER A 137 6.61 11.31 -16.45
N PRO A 138 7.62 11.53 -17.30
CA PRO A 138 8.07 12.86 -17.69
C PRO A 138 7.00 13.74 -18.34
N SER A 139 5.87 13.14 -18.77
CA SER A 139 4.70 13.86 -19.28
C SER A 139 3.84 14.49 -18.18
N LEU A 140 4.08 14.18 -16.90
CA LEU A 140 3.34 14.66 -15.73
C LEU A 140 4.23 15.41 -14.70
N PRO A 141 5.11 16.34 -15.11
CA PRO A 141 6.12 16.89 -14.22
C PRO A 141 5.53 17.69 -13.05
N ALA A 142 4.37 18.33 -13.22
CA ALA A 142 3.69 19.06 -12.16
C ALA A 142 3.03 18.11 -11.13
N THR A 143 2.48 16.98 -11.58
CA THR A 143 1.80 16.01 -10.71
C THR A 143 2.78 15.40 -9.72
N PHE A 144 3.92 14.89 -10.21
CA PHE A 144 4.99 14.30 -9.40
C PHE A 144 5.44 15.25 -8.27
N ILE A 145 5.70 16.52 -8.57
CA ILE A 145 6.15 17.51 -7.57
C ILE A 145 5.07 17.74 -6.51
N LEU A 146 3.83 17.99 -6.93
CA LEU A 146 2.73 18.29 -6.01
C LEU A 146 2.40 17.11 -5.10
N CYS A 147 2.49 15.88 -5.60
CA CYS A 147 2.25 14.69 -4.80
C CYS A 147 3.41 14.40 -3.82
N SER A 148 4.66 14.61 -4.23
CA SER A 148 5.81 14.51 -3.30
C SER A 148 5.72 15.55 -2.18
N GLU A 149 5.38 16.79 -2.50
CA GLU A 149 5.19 17.86 -1.49
C GLU A 149 4.04 17.52 -0.54
N ALA A 150 2.91 17.05 -1.08
CA ALA A 150 1.77 16.61 -0.28
C ALA A 150 2.14 15.46 0.66
N GLN A 151 2.91 14.49 0.16
CA GLN A 151 3.42 13.39 0.97
C GLN A 151 4.28 13.91 2.13
N ASP A 152 5.28 14.74 1.87
CA ASP A 152 6.16 15.26 2.93
C ASP A 152 5.35 16.06 3.98
N MET A 153 4.38 16.86 3.54
CA MET A 153 3.47 17.59 4.43
C MET A 153 2.69 16.64 5.35
N CYS A 154 2.03 15.63 4.78
CA CYS A 154 1.23 14.66 5.56
C CYS A 154 2.11 13.81 6.49
N ARG A 155 3.20 13.26 5.97
CA ARG A 155 4.07 12.35 6.72
C ARG A 155 4.84 13.06 7.83
N ASP A 156 5.38 14.24 7.58
CA ASP A 156 6.24 14.90 8.57
C ASP A 156 5.43 15.58 9.68
N ASN A 157 4.23 16.09 9.36
CA ASN A 157 3.50 16.98 10.27
C ASN A 157 2.18 16.40 10.79
N VAL A 158 1.60 15.38 10.15
CA VAL A 158 0.38 14.71 10.62
C VAL A 158 0.70 13.36 11.24
N GLU A 159 1.38 12.48 10.48
CA GLU A 159 1.74 11.11 10.91
C GLU A 159 2.98 11.10 11.82
N GLY A 160 4.04 11.81 11.41
CA GLY A 160 5.37 11.87 12.01
C GLY A 160 5.47 12.32 13.46
N PRO A 161 4.60 13.22 13.97
CA PRO A 161 4.60 13.56 15.38
C PRO A 161 4.41 12.35 16.31
N TYR A 162 3.65 11.33 15.90
CA TYR A 162 3.54 10.10 16.67
C TYR A 162 4.89 9.37 16.79
N TYR A 163 5.66 9.25 15.71
CA TYR A 163 6.96 8.57 15.73
C TYR A 163 7.97 9.23 16.65
N SER A 164 7.88 10.56 16.75
CA SER A 164 8.81 11.38 17.53
C SER A 164 8.43 11.43 19.01
N TYR A 165 7.14 11.51 19.32
CA TYR A 165 6.68 11.86 20.67
C TYR A 165 5.92 10.76 21.41
N SER A 166 5.45 9.70 20.74
CA SER A 166 4.59 8.71 21.40
C SER A 166 5.31 7.77 22.36
N GLY A 167 6.56 7.42 22.04
CA GLY A 167 7.30 6.34 22.70
C GLY A 167 6.68 4.94 22.50
N ARG A 168 5.73 4.79 21.59
CA ARG A 168 4.99 3.54 21.32
C ARG A 168 5.36 2.92 19.97
N GLY A 169 5.00 1.66 19.78
CA GLY A 169 5.18 0.95 18.51
C GLY A 169 4.29 1.51 17.40
N THR A 170 4.81 1.57 16.18
CA THR A 170 4.06 2.00 14.99
C THR A 170 3.00 0.97 14.57
N TYR A 171 3.37 -0.31 14.59
CA TYR A 171 2.49 -1.42 14.18
C TYR A 171 1.73 -2.05 15.35
N ASP A 172 2.01 -1.62 16.59
CA ASP A 172 1.27 -2.00 17.79
C ASP A 172 1.45 -0.93 18.89
N ILE A 173 0.40 -0.15 19.12
CA ILE A 173 0.40 0.95 20.11
C ILE A 173 0.51 0.47 21.56
N ARG A 174 0.23 -0.82 21.81
CA ARG A 174 0.27 -1.42 23.15
C ARG A 174 1.72 -1.65 23.58
N HIS A 175 2.63 -1.81 22.62
CA HIS A 175 4.04 -2.02 22.84
C HIS A 175 4.84 -0.71 22.87
N PRO A 176 5.96 -0.66 23.62
CA PRO A 176 6.89 0.47 23.56
C PRO A 176 7.67 0.46 22.23
N LYS A 177 8.08 1.64 21.74
CA LYS A 177 8.83 1.79 20.46
C LYS A 177 10.09 0.89 20.37
N LYS A 178 10.72 0.63 21.51
CA LYS A 178 11.94 -0.20 21.63
C LYS A 178 11.69 -1.72 21.52
N GLU A 179 10.43 -2.15 21.43
CA GLU A 179 10.03 -3.54 21.21
C GLU A 179 9.36 -3.63 19.83
N PRO A 180 10.16 -3.78 18.75
CA PRO A 180 9.62 -3.75 17.40
C PRO A 180 8.70 -4.94 17.15
N THR A 181 7.58 -4.66 16.48
CA THR A 181 6.63 -5.67 15.99
C THR A 181 6.57 -5.55 14.47
N PRO A 182 6.95 -6.59 13.69
CA PRO A 182 7.55 -7.85 14.14
C PRO A 182 8.98 -7.65 14.69
N PRO A 183 9.47 -8.59 15.54
CA PRO A 183 10.86 -8.58 16.02
C PRO A 183 11.86 -8.72 14.88
N ASN A 184 13.10 -8.25 15.05
CA ASN A 184 14.10 -8.23 13.96
C ASN A 184 15.03 -9.46 13.87
N TYR A 185 14.90 -10.45 14.77
CA TYR A 185 15.83 -11.60 14.83
C TYR A 185 15.89 -12.45 13.54
N PHE A 186 14.87 -12.37 12.69
CA PHE A 186 14.82 -13.13 11.45
C PHE A 186 15.86 -12.65 10.43
N VAL A 187 16.30 -11.39 10.52
CA VAL A 187 17.39 -10.85 9.68
C VAL A 187 18.67 -11.65 9.92
N ASP A 188 19.07 -11.77 11.20
CA ASP A 188 20.26 -12.53 11.60
C ASP A 188 20.17 -14.02 11.22
N TYR A 189 18.95 -14.58 11.18
CA TYR A 189 18.73 -15.95 10.72
C TYR A 189 18.94 -16.08 9.20
N LEU A 190 18.37 -15.16 8.41
CA LEU A 190 18.49 -15.18 6.96
C LEU A 190 19.92 -14.93 6.48
N ASP A 191 20.72 -14.21 7.27
CA ASP A 191 22.14 -13.94 6.97
C ASP A 191 23.11 -15.06 7.38
N GLN A 192 22.61 -16.18 7.92
CA GLN A 192 23.46 -17.33 8.17
C GLN A 192 23.85 -18.00 6.85
N ALA A 193 25.15 -18.23 6.65
CA ALA A 193 25.67 -18.81 5.40
C ALA A 193 25.00 -20.14 5.01
N PHE A 194 24.66 -21.00 5.98
CA PHE A 194 23.97 -22.25 5.66
C PHE A 194 22.52 -22.02 5.20
N VAL A 195 21.85 -20.96 5.68
CA VAL A 195 20.51 -20.57 5.26
C VAL A 195 20.57 -20.00 3.85
N GLN A 196 21.47 -19.04 3.60
CA GLN A 196 21.70 -18.48 2.26
C GLN A 196 22.02 -19.56 1.23
N ASN A 197 22.92 -20.49 1.56
CA ASN A 197 23.25 -21.63 0.71
C ASN A 197 22.05 -22.57 0.49
N ALA A 198 21.21 -22.78 1.50
CA ALA A 198 20.03 -23.64 1.37
C ALA A 198 18.95 -23.03 0.46
N ILE A 199 18.79 -21.71 0.45
CA ILE A 199 17.81 -21.00 -0.40
C ILE A 199 18.41 -20.50 -1.73
N GLY A 200 19.72 -20.68 -1.94
CA GLY A 200 20.41 -20.38 -3.19
C GLY A 200 20.66 -18.89 -3.44
N VAL A 201 20.89 -18.11 -2.40
CA VAL A 201 21.22 -16.67 -2.50
C VAL A 201 22.66 -16.40 -2.07
N ASP A 202 23.26 -15.34 -2.61
CA ASP A 202 24.64 -14.93 -2.37
C ASP A 202 24.76 -13.47 -1.86
N LEU A 203 23.65 -12.90 -1.39
CA LEU A 203 23.55 -11.54 -0.87
C LEU A 203 23.02 -11.50 0.56
N ASN A 204 23.41 -10.46 1.31
CA ASN A 204 22.90 -10.21 2.65
C ASN A 204 21.47 -9.69 2.60
N TYR A 205 20.64 -10.20 3.50
CA TYR A 205 19.26 -9.80 3.63
C TYR A 205 19.14 -8.49 4.41
N THR A 206 18.35 -7.56 3.88
CA THR A 206 17.89 -6.39 4.62
C THR A 206 16.37 -6.43 4.71
N LYS A 207 15.82 -5.99 5.86
CA LYS A 207 14.36 -5.94 6.07
C LYS A 207 13.67 -4.95 5.14
N ALA A 208 14.37 -3.89 4.76
CA ALA A 208 13.90 -2.84 3.86
C ALA A 208 15.08 -2.31 3.01
N ASN A 209 14.74 -1.63 1.92
CA ASN A 209 15.69 -0.93 1.06
C ASN A 209 15.33 0.57 1.06
N GLU A 210 16.25 1.41 1.55
CA GLU A 210 16.02 2.85 1.65
C GLU A 210 15.96 3.53 0.28
N ASP A 211 16.70 3.05 -0.72
CA ASP A 211 16.67 3.63 -2.08
C ASP A 211 15.28 3.43 -2.71
N VAL A 212 14.69 2.25 -2.52
CA VAL A 212 13.29 1.97 -2.94
C VAL A 212 12.31 2.85 -2.16
N THR A 213 12.52 3.02 -0.86
CA THR A 213 11.68 3.89 -0.01
C THR A 213 11.73 5.33 -0.51
N TYR A 214 12.91 5.85 -0.81
CA TYR A 214 13.10 7.20 -1.35
C TYR A 214 12.53 7.35 -2.75
N ALA A 215 12.60 6.32 -3.61
CA ALA A 215 12.00 6.36 -4.94
C ALA A 215 10.49 6.59 -4.85
N PHE A 216 9.78 5.78 -4.06
CA PHE A 216 8.34 5.94 -3.82
C PHE A 216 8.00 7.25 -3.12
N GLN A 217 8.84 7.71 -2.19
CA GLN A 217 8.61 9.01 -1.55
C GLN A 217 8.76 10.18 -2.51
N SER A 218 9.78 10.14 -3.36
CA SER A 218 10.05 11.22 -4.30
C SER A 218 8.92 11.42 -5.31
N THR A 219 8.11 10.39 -5.57
CA THR A 219 6.97 10.43 -6.50
C THR A 219 5.64 10.78 -5.85
N GLY A 220 5.59 10.85 -4.52
CA GLY A 220 4.35 11.05 -3.78
C GLY A 220 3.45 9.81 -3.73
N ASP A 221 4.03 8.62 -3.97
CA ASP A 221 3.28 7.35 -4.12
C ASP A 221 2.49 6.98 -2.85
N TRP A 222 2.85 7.55 -1.69
CA TRP A 222 2.13 7.38 -0.43
C TRP A 222 0.74 8.04 -0.43
N VAL A 223 0.62 9.22 -1.06
CA VAL A 223 -0.63 10.00 -1.07
C VAL A 223 -1.44 9.80 -2.34
N PHE A 224 -0.78 9.41 -3.43
CA PHE A 224 -1.39 9.15 -4.73
C PHE A 224 -0.51 8.20 -5.57
N PRO A 225 -1.06 7.18 -6.26
CA PRO A 225 -2.48 6.96 -6.56
C PRO A 225 -3.34 6.60 -5.36
N ASN A 226 -4.64 6.90 -5.45
CA ASN A 226 -5.61 6.43 -4.45
C ASN A 226 -6.25 5.14 -4.96
N PHE A 227 -6.34 4.13 -4.11
CA PHE A 227 -6.84 2.80 -4.49
C PHE A 227 -8.34 2.63 -4.22
N ARG A 228 -9.03 3.69 -3.80
CA ARG A 228 -10.49 3.65 -3.56
C ARG A 228 -11.24 3.29 -4.83
N GLU A 229 -10.92 3.94 -5.95
CA GLU A 229 -11.57 3.69 -7.25
C GLU A 229 -11.28 2.27 -7.77
N ASP A 230 -10.12 1.70 -7.45
CA ASP A 230 -9.82 0.29 -7.75
C ASP A 230 -10.72 -0.66 -6.95
N LEU A 231 -11.00 -0.36 -5.67
CA LEU A 231 -11.93 -1.16 -4.88
C LEU A 231 -13.35 -1.10 -5.46
N GLU A 232 -13.82 0.09 -5.84
CA GLU A 232 -15.11 0.30 -6.51
C GLU A 232 -15.18 -0.53 -7.80
N TYR A 233 -14.15 -0.45 -8.65
CA TYR A 233 -14.05 -1.22 -9.88
C TYR A 233 -14.12 -2.73 -9.65
N LEU A 234 -13.44 -3.26 -8.62
CA LEU A 234 -13.47 -4.69 -8.31
C LEU A 234 -14.85 -5.13 -7.82
N LEU A 235 -15.48 -4.35 -6.94
CA LEU A 235 -16.82 -4.64 -6.40
C LEU A 235 -17.89 -4.63 -7.52
N ASP A 236 -17.82 -3.68 -8.44
CA ASP A 236 -18.75 -3.59 -9.58
C ASP A 236 -18.64 -4.78 -10.55
N ARG A 237 -17.48 -5.46 -10.57
CA ARG A 237 -17.29 -6.71 -11.32
C ARG A 237 -17.66 -7.97 -10.54
N GLY A 238 -18.29 -7.81 -9.38
CA GLY A 238 -18.76 -8.92 -8.55
C GLY A 238 -17.66 -9.63 -7.77
N LEU A 239 -16.48 -9.01 -7.62
CA LEU A 239 -15.47 -9.52 -6.70
C LEU A 239 -15.84 -9.13 -5.27
N ARG A 240 -15.41 -9.96 -4.32
CA ARG A 240 -15.59 -9.70 -2.89
C ARG A 240 -14.35 -9.02 -2.35
N VAL A 241 -14.50 -7.90 -1.67
CA VAL A 241 -13.40 -7.22 -0.98
C VAL A 241 -13.59 -7.39 0.52
N SER A 242 -12.55 -7.86 1.21
CA SER A 242 -12.51 -7.96 2.67
C SER A 242 -11.42 -7.05 3.20
N LEU A 243 -11.83 -5.93 3.79
CA LEU A 243 -10.95 -5.06 4.55
C LEU A 243 -10.93 -5.51 6.00
N TYR A 244 -9.74 -5.80 6.55
CA TYR A 244 -9.60 -6.18 7.95
C TYR A 244 -8.44 -5.40 8.58
N TYR A 245 -8.67 -4.83 9.74
CA TYR A 245 -7.73 -3.93 10.39
C TYR A 245 -7.50 -4.40 11.83
N GLY A 246 -6.25 -4.68 12.17
CA GLY A 246 -5.86 -4.90 13.56
C GLY A 246 -6.10 -3.63 14.38
N ASP A 247 -6.85 -3.76 15.47
CA ASP A 247 -7.31 -2.63 16.29
C ASP A 247 -6.21 -1.90 17.08
N ALA A 248 -4.97 -2.41 17.04
CA ALA A 248 -3.79 -1.88 17.72
C ALA A 248 -2.75 -1.26 16.77
N ASP A 249 -2.95 -1.32 15.46
CA ASP A 249 -2.03 -0.68 14.49
C ASP A 249 -2.29 0.82 14.46
N TYR A 250 -1.23 1.63 14.64
CA TYR A 250 -1.36 3.09 14.51
C TYR A 250 -1.28 3.53 13.05
N LEU A 251 -0.37 2.92 12.29
CA LEU A 251 -0.02 3.38 10.95
C LEU A 251 -1.21 3.24 10.02
N CYS A 252 -1.71 2.02 9.87
CA CYS A 252 -2.93 1.76 9.13
C CYS A 252 -4.02 1.38 10.13
N ASN A 253 -4.44 2.37 10.93
CA ASN A 253 -5.41 2.15 11.99
C ASN A 253 -6.81 1.85 11.44
N TRP A 254 -7.60 1.14 12.25
CA TRP A 254 -8.92 0.68 11.85
C TRP A 254 -9.96 1.80 11.68
N PHE A 255 -9.76 2.98 12.30
CA PHE A 255 -10.67 4.12 12.10
C PHE A 255 -10.59 4.59 10.63
N GLY A 256 -9.35 4.74 10.11
CA GLY A 256 -9.13 5.07 8.71
C GLY A 256 -9.64 3.98 7.77
N GLY A 257 -9.41 2.71 8.11
CA GLY A 257 -9.92 1.57 7.34
C GLY A 257 -11.44 1.51 7.26
N GLU A 258 -12.13 1.74 8.37
CA GLU A 258 -13.59 1.85 8.42
C GLU A 258 -14.08 3.03 7.58
N ALA A 259 -13.45 4.21 7.73
CA ALA A 259 -13.80 5.38 6.95
C ALA A 259 -13.65 5.15 5.43
N VAL A 260 -12.60 4.45 5.00
CA VAL A 260 -12.44 4.01 3.61
C VAL A 260 -13.59 3.10 3.19
N SER A 261 -13.92 2.09 4.01
CA SER A 261 -15.00 1.14 3.69
C SER A 261 -16.37 1.82 3.48
N LEU A 262 -16.64 2.89 4.23
CA LEU A 262 -17.86 3.69 4.13
C LEU A 262 -17.83 4.71 2.98
N ALA A 263 -16.64 5.04 2.47
CA ALA A 263 -16.46 5.99 1.38
C ALA A 263 -16.42 5.35 -0.02
N VAL A 264 -16.19 4.03 -0.10
CA VAL A 264 -16.22 3.28 -1.37
C VAL A 264 -17.64 3.32 -1.95
N ASN A 265 -17.76 3.81 -3.17
CA ASN A 265 -19.02 3.89 -3.88
C ASN A 265 -19.28 2.63 -4.71
N TYR A 266 -20.21 1.79 -4.25
CA TYR A 266 -20.61 0.56 -4.95
C TYR A 266 -22.08 0.23 -4.70
N THR A 267 -22.60 -0.77 -5.43
CA THR A 267 -24.02 -1.13 -5.43
C THR A 267 -24.64 -1.32 -4.03
N HIS A 268 -23.89 -1.83 -3.04
CA HIS A 268 -24.39 -2.11 -1.68
C HIS A 268 -23.83 -1.18 -0.59
N ALA A 269 -23.35 0.01 -0.96
CA ALA A 269 -22.74 0.94 -0.01
C ALA A 269 -23.72 1.39 1.11
N ALA A 270 -25.00 1.57 0.78
CA ALA A 270 -26.02 1.96 1.76
C ALA A 270 -26.29 0.85 2.78
N GLU A 271 -26.32 -0.40 2.33
CA GLU A 271 -26.49 -1.57 3.20
C GLU A 271 -25.31 -1.76 4.13
N LEU A 272 -24.08 -1.54 3.65
CA LEU A 272 -22.89 -1.56 4.49
C LEU A 272 -22.93 -0.46 5.56
N ALA A 273 -23.25 0.78 5.17
CA ALA A 273 -23.35 1.90 6.10
C ALA A 273 -24.45 1.72 7.16
N ALA A 274 -25.50 0.95 6.86
CA ALA A 274 -26.59 0.67 7.78
C ALA A 274 -26.33 -0.54 8.71
N ALA A 275 -25.26 -1.30 8.49
CA ALA A 275 -24.98 -2.54 9.23
C ALA A 275 -24.24 -2.33 10.57
N GLY A 276 -23.78 -1.10 10.86
CA GLY A 276 -23.02 -0.71 12.05
C GLY A 276 -23.85 -0.08 13.16
#